data_AF-A0A970Y681-F1
#
_entry.id   AF-A0A970Y681-F1
#
_cell.length_a   1.000
_cell.length_b   1.000
_cell.length_c   1.000
_cell.angle_alpha   90.00
_cell.angle_beta   90.00
_cell.angle_gamma   90.00
#
_symmetry.space_group_name_H-M   'P 1'
#
loop_
_entity.id
_entity.type
_entity.pdbx_description
1 polymer ?
#
loop_
_entity_poly.entity_id
_entity_poly.type
_entity_poly.pdbx_seq_one_letter_code
_entity_poly.pdbx_strand_id
1 'polypeptide(L)'
;KGMLAVNDNCGTNLPNVFAGGDAATMDRYVSVAVGQGKKAAWAIAEHLGYPDVDPLPIETLEDAVQRNEINPFYFAIAAREERGKKPVAERLAGQEDVKVGFSEEQALREAARCMSCGTCIECDNCFIFCSDMAVEKAPDMAEHYRILEQFCKGCGLCAAECPRGCIVMKQESK
;
A
#
# COMPACT_ATOMS: atom_id res chain seq x y z
N LYS A 1 -10.10 29.19 9.84
CA LYS A 1 -10.86 29.95 8.81
C LYS A 1 -10.09 29.83 7.50
N GLY A 2 -10.68 29.22 6.47
CA GLY A 2 -10.04 29.05 5.15
C GLY A 2 -10.30 27.71 4.46
N MET A 3 -10.79 26.68 5.17
CA MET A 3 -11.16 25.39 4.59
C MET A 3 -12.65 25.30 4.29
N LEU A 4 -12.99 24.50 3.28
CA LEU A 4 -14.34 24.10 2.94
C LEU A 4 -14.82 23.04 3.92
N ALA A 5 -15.99 23.25 4.53
CA ALA A 5 -16.65 22.20 5.30
C ALA A 5 -17.21 21.16 4.35
N VAL A 6 -16.93 19.89 4.62
CA VAL A 6 -17.39 18.74 3.82
C VAL A 6 -18.03 17.68 4.71
N ASN A 7 -18.98 16.94 4.15
CA ASN A 7 -19.51 15.72 4.77
C ASN A 7 -18.57 14.52 4.52
N ASP A 8 -18.96 13.34 4.99
CA ASP A 8 -18.16 12.12 4.83
C ASP A 8 -17.88 11.81 3.35
N ASN A 9 -18.79 12.13 2.43
CA ASN A 9 -18.64 11.88 0.99
C ASN A 9 -17.92 13.02 0.25
N CYS A 10 -17.16 13.87 0.97
CA CYS A 10 -16.47 15.03 0.43
C CYS A 10 -17.41 16.10 -0.19
N GLY A 11 -18.72 16.02 0.03
CA GLY A 11 -19.70 16.98 -0.46
C GLY A 11 -19.72 18.25 0.39
N THR A 12 -19.75 19.41 -0.26
CA THR A 12 -19.86 20.72 0.41
C THR A 12 -21.33 21.09 0.69
N ASN A 13 -21.57 22.28 1.24
CA ASN A 13 -22.92 22.84 1.39
C ASN A 13 -23.51 23.39 0.08
N LEU A 14 -22.73 23.42 -1.01
CA LEU A 14 -23.22 23.79 -2.33
C LEU A 14 -23.59 22.53 -3.13
N PRO A 15 -24.73 22.54 -3.83
CA PRO A 15 -25.14 21.40 -4.64
C PRO A 15 -24.10 21.12 -5.72
N ASN A 16 -23.81 19.84 -5.95
CA ASN A 16 -22.89 19.34 -6.99
C ASN A 16 -21.44 19.81 -6.84
N VAL A 17 -21.06 20.31 -5.66
CA VAL A 17 -19.69 20.75 -5.36
C VAL A 17 -19.09 19.86 -4.27
N PHE A 18 -17.94 19.27 -4.60
CA PHE A 18 -17.17 18.39 -3.73
C PHE A 18 -15.78 18.97 -3.49
N ALA A 19 -15.17 18.68 -2.35
CA ALA A 19 -13.84 19.14 -1.99
C ALA A 19 -13.06 18.10 -1.18
N GLY A 20 -11.75 18.05 -1.40
CA GLY A 20 -10.80 17.17 -0.72
C GLY A 20 -9.40 17.77 -0.70
N GLY A 21 -8.48 17.11 -0.01
CA GLY A 21 -7.13 17.58 0.25
C GLY A 21 -7.09 18.84 1.12
N ASP A 22 -6.06 19.66 0.92
CA ASP A 22 -5.77 20.84 1.75
C ASP A 22 -6.88 21.91 1.70
N ALA A 23 -7.79 21.85 0.72
CA ALA A 23 -8.95 22.72 0.66
C ALA A 23 -10.02 22.35 1.71
N ALA A 24 -10.05 21.09 2.17
CA ALA A 24 -11.07 20.55 3.07
C ALA A 24 -10.51 20.10 4.43
N THR A 25 -9.23 19.74 4.51
CA THR A 25 -8.56 19.29 5.74
C THR A 25 -7.17 19.91 5.93
N MET A 26 -6.70 19.95 7.18
CA MET A 26 -5.35 20.38 7.56
C MET A 26 -4.38 19.21 7.78
N ASP A 27 -4.77 17.98 7.42
CA ASP A 27 -3.91 16.80 7.57
C ASP A 27 -2.59 16.93 6.79
N ARG A 28 -2.58 17.68 5.67
CA ARG A 28 -1.39 18.03 4.87
C ARG A 28 -0.54 16.84 4.40
N TYR A 29 -1.10 15.64 4.45
CA TYR A 29 -0.50 14.44 3.90
C TYR A 29 -1.00 14.24 2.48
N VAL A 30 -0.07 14.08 1.52
CA VAL A 30 -0.40 13.79 0.12
C VAL A 30 -1.27 12.54 0.01
N SER A 31 -1.02 11.51 0.83
CA SER A 31 -1.84 10.29 0.87
C SER A 31 -3.30 10.56 1.23
N VAL A 32 -3.55 11.43 2.21
CA VAL A 32 -4.91 11.82 2.61
C VAL A 32 -5.60 12.59 1.47
N ALA A 33 -4.90 13.52 0.83
CA ALA A 33 -5.43 14.27 -0.30
C ALA A 33 -5.79 13.35 -1.49
N VAL A 34 -4.94 12.37 -1.82
CA VAL A 34 -5.22 11.37 -2.86
C VAL A 34 -6.41 10.50 -2.48
N GLY A 35 -6.48 10.02 -1.24
CA GLY A 35 -7.61 9.23 -0.73
C GLY A 35 -8.93 9.99 -0.81
N GLN A 36 -8.95 11.25 -0.37
CA GLN A 36 -10.12 12.13 -0.49
C GLN A 36 -10.47 12.43 -1.95
N GLY A 37 -9.50 12.55 -2.85
CA GLY A 37 -9.74 12.70 -4.29
C GLY A 37 -10.47 11.49 -4.87
N LYS A 38 -10.05 10.27 -4.53
CA LYS A 38 -10.75 9.03 -4.92
C LYS A 38 -12.17 8.98 -4.33
N LYS A 39 -12.33 9.30 -3.05
CA LYS A 39 -13.63 9.35 -2.36
C LYS A 39 -14.59 10.39 -2.96
N ALA A 40 -14.09 11.55 -3.34
CA ALA A 40 -14.88 12.57 -4.00
C ALA A 40 -15.30 12.14 -5.41
N ALA A 41 -14.39 11.55 -6.20
CA ALA A 41 -14.71 11.04 -7.54
C ALA A 41 -15.82 9.99 -7.49
N TRP A 42 -15.80 9.16 -6.45
CA TRP A 42 -16.82 8.17 -6.15
C TRP A 42 -18.17 8.75 -5.82
N ALA A 43 -18.22 9.68 -4.87
CA ALA A 43 -19.44 10.37 -4.50
C ALA A 43 -20.04 11.13 -5.69
N ILE A 44 -19.20 11.67 -6.58
CA ILE A 44 -19.63 12.30 -7.83
C ILE A 44 -20.26 11.27 -8.78
N ALA A 45 -19.62 10.11 -8.97
CA ALA A 45 -20.15 9.06 -9.85
C ALA A 45 -21.51 8.54 -9.36
N GLU A 46 -21.64 8.27 -8.06
CA GLU A 46 -22.91 7.90 -7.43
C GLU A 46 -23.96 9.00 -7.60
N HIS A 47 -23.60 10.26 -7.32
CA HIS A 47 -24.50 11.41 -7.46
C HIS A 47 -25.01 11.62 -8.90
N LEU A 48 -24.20 11.26 -9.90
CA LEU A 48 -24.56 11.31 -11.31
C LEU A 48 -25.34 10.08 -11.79
N GLY A 49 -25.59 9.11 -10.91
CA GLY A 49 -26.36 7.91 -11.22
C GLY A 49 -25.60 6.87 -12.04
N TYR A 50 -24.26 6.83 -11.96
CA TYR A 50 -23.50 5.74 -12.57
C TYR A 50 -23.79 4.41 -11.85
N PRO A 51 -24.24 3.37 -12.57
CA PRO A 51 -24.85 2.18 -11.95
C PRO A 51 -23.87 1.21 -11.28
N ASP A 52 -22.57 1.31 -11.57
CA ASP A 52 -21.57 0.31 -11.15
C ASP A 52 -20.25 1.00 -10.76
N VAL A 53 -20.17 1.50 -9.53
CA VAL A 53 -18.91 2.02 -8.96
C VAL A 53 -18.35 0.96 -8.00
N ASP A 54 -17.32 0.23 -8.42
CA ASP A 54 -16.72 -0.89 -7.67
C ASP A 54 -16.18 -0.47 -6.29
N PRO A 55 -16.71 -0.90 -5.13
CA PRO A 55 -16.35 -0.40 -3.79
C PRO A 55 -14.87 -0.06 -3.65
N LEU A 56 -14.53 1.15 -3.15
CA LEU A 56 -13.16 1.53 -2.85
C LEU A 56 -12.64 0.41 -1.95
N PRO A 57 -11.49 -0.19 -2.28
CA PRO A 57 -10.92 -1.19 -1.40
C PRO A 57 -10.81 -0.58 -0.01
N ILE A 58 -11.45 -1.22 0.96
CA ILE A 58 -11.37 -0.84 2.37
C ILE A 58 -10.04 -1.42 2.87
N GLU A 59 -8.94 -0.89 2.33
CA GLU A 59 -7.63 -1.13 2.90
C GLU A 59 -7.38 -0.06 3.95
N THR A 60 -7.25 -0.52 5.18
CA THR A 60 -6.95 0.32 6.34
C THR A 60 -5.45 0.28 6.63
N LEU A 61 -4.99 1.17 7.50
CA LEU A 61 -3.63 1.08 8.03
C LEU A 61 -3.40 -0.23 8.82
N GLU A 62 -4.45 -0.91 9.26
CA GLU A 62 -4.37 -2.19 9.97
C GLU A 62 -4.03 -3.34 9.02
N ASP A 63 -4.34 -3.19 7.73
CA ASP A 63 -3.99 -4.17 6.68
C ASP A 63 -2.55 -3.97 6.16
N ALA A 64 -1.93 -2.83 6.49
CA ALA A 64 -0.59 -2.50 6.02
C ALA A 64 0.50 -3.23 6.82
N VAL A 65 1.33 -4.01 6.10
CA VAL A 65 2.52 -4.65 6.69
C VAL A 65 3.52 -3.60 7.17
N GLN A 66 3.82 -3.67 8.46
CA GLN A 66 4.79 -2.83 9.13
C GLN A 66 6.22 -3.33 8.90
N ARG A 67 7.20 -2.42 9.07
CA ARG A 67 8.61 -2.76 8.82
C ARG A 67 9.11 -3.92 9.68
N ASN A 68 8.64 -4.05 10.92
CA ASN A 68 9.01 -5.12 11.85
C ASN A 68 8.37 -6.47 11.53
N GLU A 69 7.38 -6.51 10.63
CA GLU A 69 6.73 -7.74 10.15
C GLU A 69 7.40 -8.32 8.90
N ILE A 70 8.32 -7.57 8.30
CA ILE A 70 9.16 -8.00 7.17
C ILE A 70 10.41 -8.68 7.72
N ASN A 71 10.68 -9.92 7.32
CA ASN A 71 11.94 -10.60 7.64
C ASN A 71 13.07 -10.10 6.71
N PRO A 72 14.02 -9.28 7.21
CA PRO A 72 15.03 -8.64 6.37
C PRO A 72 16.16 -9.59 5.94
N PHE A 73 16.26 -10.78 6.52
CA PHE A 73 17.34 -11.73 6.27
C PHE A 73 17.44 -12.13 4.79
N TYR A 74 16.30 -12.15 4.09
CA TYR A 74 16.20 -12.54 2.69
C TYR A 74 16.55 -11.45 1.68
N PHE A 75 16.89 -10.24 2.13
CA PHE A 75 17.13 -9.10 1.24
C PHE A 75 18.57 -8.62 1.34
N ALA A 76 19.19 -8.36 0.19
CA ALA A 76 20.52 -7.79 0.14
C ALA A 76 20.53 -6.37 0.74
N ILE A 77 21.54 -6.07 1.54
CA ILE A 77 21.76 -4.72 2.04
C ILE A 77 22.32 -3.88 0.90
N ALA A 78 21.55 -2.89 0.45
CA ALA A 78 21.93 -1.97 -0.60
C ALA A 78 21.61 -0.52 -0.21
N ALA A 79 22.56 0.38 -0.50
CA ALA A 79 22.41 1.81 -0.30
C ALA A 79 21.29 2.37 -1.18
N ARG A 80 20.66 3.45 -0.71
CA ARG A 80 19.63 4.16 -1.47
C ARG A 80 20.25 4.89 -2.65
N GLU A 81 19.61 4.83 -3.81
CA GLU A 81 19.98 5.69 -4.93
C GLU A 81 19.70 7.15 -4.58
N GLU A 82 20.72 7.99 -4.73
CA GLU A 82 20.61 9.41 -4.45
C GLU A 82 20.05 10.16 -5.65
N ARG A 83 19.09 11.04 -5.35
CA ARG A 83 18.48 11.93 -6.34
C ARG A 83 19.18 13.27 -6.31
N GLY A 84 19.59 13.75 -7.47
CA GLY A 84 20.06 15.12 -7.64
C GLY A 84 18.94 16.14 -7.44
N LYS A 85 19.33 17.41 -7.28
CA LYS A 85 18.42 18.56 -7.36
C LYS A 85 18.93 19.48 -8.46
N LYS A 86 18.03 20.11 -9.21
CA LYS A 86 18.43 21.12 -10.22
C LYS A 86 19.23 22.26 -9.57
N PRO A 87 20.13 22.95 -10.26
CA PRO A 87 20.79 24.15 -9.75
C PRO A 87 19.78 25.22 -9.30
N VAL A 88 20.14 26.05 -8.31
CA VAL A 88 19.22 27.07 -7.75
C VAL A 88 18.74 28.05 -8.82
N ALA A 89 19.62 28.46 -9.75
CA ALA A 89 19.27 29.37 -10.84
C ALA A 89 18.11 28.83 -11.70
N GLU A 90 18.13 27.54 -12.04
CA GLU A 90 17.06 26.90 -12.81
C GLU A 90 15.76 26.77 -12.02
N ARG A 91 15.85 26.47 -10.72
CA ARG A 91 14.66 26.41 -9.84
C ARG A 91 13.92 27.74 -9.74
N LEU A 92 14.65 28.85 -9.80
CA LEU A 92 14.07 30.20 -9.73
C LEU A 92 13.56 30.70 -11.09
N ALA A 93 14.08 30.13 -12.18
CA ALA A 93 13.75 30.55 -13.54
C ALA A 93 12.47 29.89 -14.09
N GLY A 94 11.99 28.81 -13.49
CA GLY A 94 10.83 28.06 -13.97
C GLY A 94 9.98 27.45 -12.86
N GLN A 95 8.97 26.70 -13.28
CA GLN A 95 8.07 25.95 -12.37
C GLN A 95 8.24 24.44 -12.50
N GLU A 96 9.35 24.00 -13.09
CA GLU A 96 9.65 22.58 -13.21
C GLU A 96 10.03 21.98 -11.86
N ASP A 97 9.96 20.65 -11.78
CA ASP A 97 10.32 19.91 -10.58
C ASP A 97 11.77 20.18 -10.14
N VAL A 98 11.92 20.42 -8.84
CA VAL A 98 13.23 20.68 -8.20
C VAL A 98 14.07 19.41 -8.10
N LYS A 99 13.43 18.26 -7.89
CA LYS A 99 14.10 16.97 -7.78
C LYS A 99 14.35 16.44 -9.19
N VAL A 100 15.58 16.03 -9.45
CA VAL A 100 15.91 15.32 -10.70
C VAL A 100 15.43 13.88 -10.54
N GLY A 101 14.77 13.35 -11.58
CA GLY A 101 14.41 11.94 -11.65
C GLY A 101 15.64 11.04 -11.66
N PHE A 102 15.42 9.73 -11.46
CA PHE A 102 16.49 8.76 -11.66
C PHE A 102 16.81 8.61 -13.15
N SER A 103 18.07 8.35 -13.48
CA SER A 103 18.39 7.72 -14.76
C SER A 103 17.76 6.32 -14.80
N GLU A 104 17.61 5.74 -15.98
CA GLU A 104 17.08 4.38 -16.14
C GLU A 104 17.87 3.36 -15.29
N GLU A 105 19.20 3.44 -15.32
CA GLU A 105 20.06 2.55 -14.55
C GLU A 105 19.87 2.72 -13.03
N GLN A 106 19.75 3.97 -12.55
CA GLN A 106 19.44 4.25 -11.15
C GLN A 106 18.05 3.73 -10.77
N ALA A 107 17.06 3.89 -11.65
CA ALA A 107 15.70 3.44 -11.40
C ALA A 107 15.64 1.91 -11.27
N LEU A 108 16.36 1.17 -12.12
CA LEU A 108 16.48 -0.28 -12.05
C LEU A 108 17.16 -0.73 -10.75
N ARG A 109 18.25 -0.07 -10.33
CA ARG A 109 18.92 -0.37 -9.06
C ARG A 109 18.04 -0.09 -7.85
N GLU A 110 17.32 1.03 -7.83
CA GLU A 110 16.39 1.35 -6.74
C GLU A 110 15.22 0.36 -6.72
N ALA A 111 14.68 -0.02 -7.87
CA ALA A 111 13.60 -1.00 -7.99
C ALA A 111 14.02 -2.40 -7.50
N ALA A 112 15.27 -2.81 -7.77
CA ALA A 112 15.83 -4.07 -7.28
C ALA A 112 15.94 -4.14 -5.75
N ARG A 113 15.86 -3.00 -5.05
CA ARG A 113 15.82 -2.93 -3.58
C ARG A 113 14.41 -3.08 -2.99
N CYS A 114 13.38 -3.11 -3.83
CA CYS A 114 12.00 -3.28 -3.39
C CYS A 114 11.83 -4.64 -2.70
N MET A 115 11.25 -4.63 -1.50
CA MET A 115 10.99 -5.85 -0.73
C MET A 115 9.70 -6.55 -1.17
N SER A 116 8.84 -5.89 -1.96
CA SER A 116 7.44 -6.28 -2.20
C SER A 116 6.70 -6.57 -0.89
N CYS A 117 6.88 -5.70 0.12
CA CYS A 117 6.25 -5.87 1.43
C CYS A 117 4.73 -5.93 1.31
N GLY A 118 4.09 -6.82 2.06
CA GLY A 118 2.64 -7.02 2.01
C GLY A 118 2.12 -7.73 0.76
N THR A 119 2.98 -8.17 -0.16
CA THR A 119 2.55 -8.86 -1.38
C THR A 119 3.22 -10.23 -1.49
N CYS A 120 2.43 -11.29 -1.58
CA CYS A 120 2.97 -12.63 -1.83
C CYS A 120 3.63 -12.67 -3.22
N ILE A 121 4.80 -13.29 -3.33
CA ILE A 121 5.51 -13.49 -4.61
C ILE A 121 5.79 -14.98 -4.89
N GLU A 122 5.11 -15.87 -4.19
CA GLU A 122 5.27 -17.32 -4.35
C GLU A 122 6.70 -17.82 -4.10
N CYS A 123 7.39 -17.24 -3.11
CA CYS A 123 8.75 -17.65 -2.74
C CYS A 123 8.85 -19.01 -2.05
N ASP A 124 7.73 -19.70 -1.82
CA ASP A 124 7.63 -21.03 -1.21
C ASP A 124 8.14 -21.17 0.25
N ASN A 125 8.66 -20.13 0.90
CA ASN A 125 9.13 -20.23 2.29
C ASN A 125 8.05 -20.80 3.23
N CYS A 126 6.82 -20.28 3.17
CA CYS A 126 5.74 -20.76 4.04
C CYS A 126 5.42 -22.25 3.83
N PHE A 127 5.53 -22.72 2.59
CA PHE A 127 5.34 -24.12 2.21
C PHE A 127 6.48 -25.00 2.71
N ILE A 128 7.74 -24.55 2.53
CA ILE A 128 8.95 -25.31 2.89
C ILE A 128 9.13 -25.41 4.41
N PHE A 129 8.89 -24.32 5.15
CA PHE A 129 9.12 -24.29 6.60
C PHE A 129 7.99 -24.89 7.43
N CYS A 130 6.88 -25.31 6.81
CA CYS A 130 5.81 -25.96 7.51
C CYS A 130 6.15 -27.43 7.82
N SER A 131 6.52 -27.72 9.07
CA SER A 131 6.83 -29.08 9.55
C SER A 131 5.67 -30.07 9.43
N ASP A 132 4.45 -29.56 9.50
CA ASP A 132 3.22 -30.35 9.58
C ASP A 132 2.50 -30.48 8.23
N MET A 133 3.11 -29.97 7.14
CA MET A 133 2.51 -29.92 5.80
C MET A 133 1.10 -29.32 5.78
N ALA A 134 0.88 -28.29 6.62
CA ALA A 134 -0.37 -27.57 6.76
C ALA A 134 -0.49 -26.37 5.80
N VAL A 135 0.35 -26.28 4.77
CA VAL A 135 0.32 -25.22 3.75
C VAL A 135 0.19 -25.87 2.38
N GLU A 136 -0.87 -25.53 1.65
CA GLU A 136 -1.07 -25.96 0.26
C GLU A 136 -0.89 -24.78 -0.71
N LYS A 137 -0.46 -25.07 -1.93
CA LYS A 137 -0.45 -24.08 -3.02
C LYS A 137 -1.89 -23.93 -3.52
N ALA A 138 -2.43 -22.72 -3.48
CA ALA A 138 -3.77 -22.45 -3.97
C ALA A 138 -3.79 -22.61 -5.51
N PRO A 139 -4.89 -23.13 -6.08
CA PRO A 139 -5.02 -23.25 -7.54
C PRO A 139 -5.30 -21.90 -8.22
N ASP A 140 -5.71 -20.89 -7.45
CA ASP A 140 -5.94 -19.54 -7.94
C ASP A 140 -4.76 -18.60 -7.61
N MET A 141 -4.61 -17.59 -8.46
CA MET A 141 -3.62 -16.52 -8.27
C MET A 141 -4.04 -15.50 -7.20
N ALA A 142 -5.22 -15.65 -6.59
CA ALA A 142 -5.76 -14.68 -5.64
C ALA A 142 -5.24 -14.94 -4.22
N GLU A 143 -5.16 -16.22 -3.81
CA GLU A 143 -4.72 -16.61 -2.47
C GLU A 143 -3.24 -17.06 -2.47
N HIS A 144 -2.71 -17.56 -3.59
CA HIS A 144 -1.37 -18.17 -3.76
C HIS A 144 -1.09 -19.41 -2.88
N TYR A 145 -1.35 -19.33 -1.58
CA TYR A 145 -1.23 -20.42 -0.61
C TYR A 145 -2.41 -20.41 0.37
N ARG A 146 -2.80 -21.60 0.83
CA ARG A 146 -3.82 -21.77 1.87
C ARG A 146 -3.24 -22.52 3.06
N ILE A 147 -3.57 -22.04 4.26
CA ILE A 147 -3.25 -22.75 5.50
C ILE A 147 -4.39 -23.74 5.79
N LEU A 148 -4.07 -25.02 5.87
CA LEU A 148 -4.98 -26.08 6.27
C LEU A 148 -5.09 -26.10 7.80
N GLU A 149 -6.01 -25.31 8.33
CA GLU A 149 -6.18 -25.07 9.77
C GLU A 149 -6.28 -26.38 10.58
N GLN A 150 -6.93 -27.41 10.05
CA GLN A 150 -7.07 -28.71 10.69
C GLN A 150 -5.74 -29.45 10.94
N PHE A 151 -4.69 -29.10 10.19
CA PHE A 151 -3.35 -29.67 10.34
C PHE A 151 -2.37 -28.69 11.02
N CYS A 152 -2.69 -27.39 11.05
CA CYS A 152 -1.86 -26.37 11.64
C CYS A 152 -1.69 -26.59 13.16
N LYS A 153 -0.44 -26.55 13.65
CA LYS A 153 -0.12 -26.64 15.08
C LYS A 153 0.17 -25.29 15.73
N GLY A 154 0.04 -24.20 14.98
CA GLY A 154 0.24 -22.84 15.50
C GLY A 154 1.68 -22.48 15.86
N CYS A 155 2.69 -23.18 15.32
CA CYS A 155 4.09 -22.93 15.65
C CYS A 155 4.63 -21.57 15.15
N GLY A 156 3.99 -20.98 14.13
CA GLY A 156 4.33 -19.66 13.60
C GLY A 156 5.57 -19.59 12.70
N LEU A 157 6.22 -20.72 12.38
CA LEU A 157 7.42 -20.75 11.53
C LEU A 157 7.16 -20.16 10.13
N CYS A 158 6.03 -20.50 9.50
CA CYS A 158 5.68 -19.94 8.20
C CYS A 158 5.54 -18.41 8.22
N ALA A 159 5.01 -17.84 9.32
CA ALA A 159 4.90 -16.41 9.50
C ALA A 159 6.27 -15.75 9.74
N ALA A 160 7.10 -16.34 10.59
CA ALA A 160 8.45 -15.83 10.87
C ALA A 160 9.37 -15.86 9.63
N GLU A 161 9.24 -16.88 8.80
CA GLU A 161 10.05 -17.05 7.59
C GLU A 161 9.44 -16.40 6.35
N CYS A 162 8.27 -15.75 6.47
CA CYS A 162 7.72 -14.94 5.40
C CYS A 162 8.55 -13.65 5.23
N PRO A 163 9.26 -13.46 4.11
CA PRO A 163 10.09 -12.26 3.94
C PRO A 163 9.26 -10.98 3.87
N ARG A 164 7.98 -11.08 3.53
CA ARG A 164 7.12 -9.96 3.14
C ARG A 164 6.00 -9.66 4.12
N GLY A 165 5.92 -10.40 5.22
CA GLY A 165 4.89 -10.21 6.24
C GLY A 165 3.47 -10.58 5.80
N CYS A 166 3.33 -11.50 4.85
CA CYS A 166 2.03 -11.86 4.25
C CYS A 166 1.21 -12.87 5.07
N ILE A 167 1.71 -13.35 6.21
CA ILE A 167 1.06 -14.38 7.03
C ILE A 167 0.81 -13.82 8.43
N VAL A 168 -0.46 -13.84 8.84
CA VAL A 168 -0.90 -13.35 10.15
C VAL A 168 -1.26 -14.53 11.04
N MET A 169 -0.61 -14.62 12.20
CA MET A 169 -0.97 -15.59 13.23
C MET A 169 -2.17 -15.06 14.02
N LYS A 170 -3.25 -15.84 14.06
CA LYS A 170 -4.43 -15.54 14.87
C LYS A 170 -4.59 -16.62 15.93
N GLN A 171 -4.99 -16.21 17.13
CA GLN A 171 -5.37 -17.15 18.17
C GLN A 171 -6.71 -17.78 17.79
N GLU A 172 -6.80 -19.11 17.87
CA GLU A 172 -8.06 -19.82 17.63
C GLU A 172 -9.09 -19.36 18.67
N SER A 173 -10.23 -18.86 18.19
CA SER A 173 -11.36 -18.51 19.04
C SER A 173 -12.00 -19.79 19.59
N LYS A 174 -12.28 -19.80 20.89
CA LYS A 174 -13.02 -20.88 21.56
C LYS A 174 -14.50 -20.86 21.21
#